data_AF-A0A4Y2GK38-F1
#
_entry.id   AF-A0A4Y2GK38-F1
#
_cell.length_a   1.000
_cell.length_b   1.000
_cell.length_c   1.000
_cell.angle_alpha   90.00
_cell.angle_beta   90.00
_cell.angle_gamma   90.00
#
_symmetry.space_group_name_H-M   'P 1'
#
loop_
_entity.id
_entity.type
_entity.pdbx_description
1 polymer ?
#
loop_
_entity_poly.entity_id
_entity_poly.type
_entity_poly.pdbx_seq_one_letter_code
_entity_poly.pdbx_strand_id
1 'polypeptide(L)'
;MRYQTVDTIKGTRSNHSFVPINKTQLLVTRVYFPDSTTAFIATLGSKTIPLTFQNEQYVACTYGINWWIGKIVECNEYNDYKIMFMHPHGQSASYTWLKPFDACWIPYEHIMKIVSASSTQEEHIK
;
A
#
# COMPACT_ATOMS: atom_id res chain seq x y z
N MET A 1 29.61 0.73 -12.47
CA MET A 1 28.19 0.79 -12.91
C MET A 1 27.60 2.13 -12.46
N ARG A 2 26.84 2.84 -13.30
CA ARG A 2 26.45 4.27 -13.10
C ARG A 2 25.67 4.58 -11.81
N TYR A 3 25.17 3.58 -11.09
CA TYR A 3 24.32 3.72 -9.91
C TYR A 3 24.87 2.98 -8.67
N GLN A 4 26.18 2.76 -8.58
CA GLN A 4 26.77 2.06 -7.43
C GLN A 4 26.78 2.89 -6.13
N THR A 5 26.61 4.21 -6.21
CA THR A 5 26.72 5.15 -5.08
C THR A 5 25.47 6.01 -4.89
N VAL A 6 24.30 5.53 -5.30
CA VAL A 6 23.03 6.26 -5.16
C VAL A 6 22.20 5.68 -4.03
N ASP A 7 21.57 6.56 -3.25
CA ASP A 7 20.65 6.16 -2.20
C ASP A 7 19.27 5.87 -2.79
N THR A 8 18.75 4.67 -2.55
CA THR A 8 17.38 4.32 -2.90
C THR A 8 16.41 4.92 -1.88
N ILE A 9 15.45 5.69 -2.38
CA ILE A 9 14.33 6.19 -1.58
C ILE A 9 13.27 5.09 -1.53
N LYS A 10 12.93 4.61 -0.33
CA LYS A 10 11.92 3.56 -0.12
C LYS A 10 10.51 4.08 -0.41
N GLY A 11 9.57 3.16 -0.69
CA GLY A 11 8.16 3.48 -0.86
C GLY A 11 7.78 4.17 -2.17
N THR A 12 8.71 4.32 -3.13
CA THR A 12 8.44 5.03 -4.40
C THR A 12 8.25 4.12 -5.61
N ARG A 13 8.18 2.79 -5.40
CA ARG A 13 8.18 1.79 -6.48
C ARG A 13 6.96 1.90 -7.40
N SER A 14 5.81 2.28 -6.85
CA SER A 14 4.54 2.33 -7.57
C SER A 14 4.28 3.68 -8.24
N ASN A 15 5.24 4.61 -8.18
CA ASN A 15 5.10 5.98 -8.67
C ASN A 15 5.72 6.16 -10.06
N HIS A 16 5.14 7.07 -10.86
CA HIS A 16 5.53 7.29 -12.26
C HIS A 16 6.09 8.69 -12.54
N SER A 17 6.12 9.59 -11.54
CA SER A 17 6.65 10.94 -11.72
C SER A 17 7.44 11.39 -10.48
N PHE A 18 8.59 12.00 -10.74
CA PHE A 18 9.60 12.38 -9.76
C PHE A 18 10.12 13.78 -10.10
N VAL A 19 9.79 14.78 -9.28
CA VAL A 19 10.22 16.17 -9.49
C VAL A 19 11.10 16.60 -8.31
N PRO A 20 12.36 16.99 -8.55
CA PRO A 20 13.23 17.45 -7.48
C PRO A 20 12.73 18.78 -6.89
N ILE A 21 12.62 18.84 -5.56
CA ILE A 21 12.29 20.08 -4.83
C ILE A 21 13.60 20.74 -4.36
N ASN A 22 14.49 19.95 -3.75
CA ASN A 22 15.80 20.37 -3.28
C ASN A 22 16.75 19.16 -3.18
N LYS A 23 17.94 19.37 -2.61
CA LYS A 23 19.00 18.32 -2.51
C LYS A 23 18.58 17.06 -1.75
N THR A 24 17.55 17.16 -0.91
CA THR A 24 17.13 16.06 -0.03
C THR A 24 15.68 15.66 -0.25
N GLN A 25 14.93 16.31 -1.14
CA GLN A 25 13.49 16.11 -1.29
C GLN A 25 13.06 15.97 -2.74
N LEU A 26 12.20 14.98 -2.99
CA LEU A 26 11.53 14.76 -4.26
C LEU A 26 10.01 14.84 -4.05
N LEU A 27 9.32 15.57 -4.92
CA LEU A 27 7.89 15.42 -5.10
C LEU A 27 7.67 14.15 -5.92
N VAL A 28 7.00 13.18 -5.32
CA VAL A 28 6.70 11.89 -5.93
C VAL A 28 5.20 11.82 -6.18
N THR A 29 4.81 11.52 -7.42
CA THR A 29 3.41 11.37 -7.80
C THR A 29 3.19 10.07 -8.55
N ARG A 30 2.04 9.43 -8.32
CA ARG A 30 1.70 8.20 -9.03
C ARG A 30 1.39 8.46 -10.49
N VAL A 31 0.58 9.46 -10.79
CA VAL A 31 0.26 9.90 -12.15
C VAL A 31 0.42 11.41 -12.19
N TYR A 32 1.03 11.96 -13.23
CA TYR A 32 1.16 13.41 -13.39
C TYR A 32 -0.23 14.01 -13.65
N PHE A 33 -0.90 14.43 -12.58
CA PHE A 33 -2.10 15.26 -12.63
C PHE A 33 -1.92 16.42 -11.63
N PRO A 34 -2.26 17.66 -12.02
CA PRO A 34 -2.05 18.85 -11.18
C PRO A 34 -2.77 18.78 -9.82
N ASP A 35 -3.73 17.86 -9.67
CA ASP A 35 -4.67 17.76 -8.57
C ASP A 35 -4.51 16.42 -7.81
N SER A 36 -3.42 15.68 -8.09
CA SER A 36 -3.30 14.29 -7.63
C SER A 36 -3.22 14.20 -6.10
N THR A 37 -4.27 13.63 -5.50
CA THR A 37 -4.32 13.22 -4.09
C THR A 37 -3.25 12.18 -3.71
N THR A 38 -2.47 11.69 -4.69
CA THR A 38 -1.41 10.69 -4.51
C THR A 38 -0.01 11.29 -4.44
N ALA A 39 0.10 12.64 -4.39
CA ALA A 39 1.37 13.33 -4.27
C ALA A 39 1.91 13.27 -2.83
N PHE A 40 3.18 12.93 -2.68
CA PHE A 40 3.88 13.05 -1.39
C PHE A 40 5.31 13.54 -1.58
N ILE A 41 5.90 14.06 -0.51
CA ILE A 41 7.30 14.48 -0.49
C ILE A 41 8.14 13.34 0.09
N ALA A 42 8.93 12.72 -0.77
CA ALA A 42 9.96 11.80 -0.34
C ALA A 42 11.18 12.58 0.16
N THR A 43 11.65 12.27 1.37
CA THR A 43 12.84 12.90 1.96
C THR A 43 13.97 11.88 2.11
N LEU A 44 15.14 12.23 1.61
CA LEU A 44 16.35 11.43 1.73
C LEU A 44 16.68 11.23 3.23
N GLY A 45 16.81 9.97 3.65
CA GLY A 45 17.13 9.62 5.04
C GLY A 45 15.95 9.61 6.02
N SER A 46 14.70 9.78 5.57
CA SER A 46 13.54 9.60 6.45
C SER A 46 13.44 8.14 6.90
N LYS A 47 13.63 7.90 8.21
CA LYS A 47 13.35 6.60 8.82
C LYS A 47 11.84 6.49 9.02
N THR A 48 11.15 5.79 8.14
CA THR A 48 9.84 5.24 8.49
C THR A 48 10.06 4.15 9.52
N ILE A 49 9.41 4.26 10.68
CA ILE A 49 9.35 3.17 11.66
C ILE A 49 8.44 2.14 11.02
N PRO A 50 8.95 0.98 10.55
CA PRO A 50 8.08 -0.01 9.97
C PRO A 50 7.22 -0.55 11.11
N LEU A 51 5.89 -0.43 11.00
CA LEU A 51 5.07 -1.41 11.71
C LEU A 51 5.44 -2.75 11.08
N THR A 52 5.94 -3.68 11.89
CA THR A 52 6.24 -5.03 11.41
C THR A 52 4.91 -5.74 11.16
N PHE A 53 4.35 -5.53 9.97
CA PHE A 53 3.19 -6.30 9.54
C PHE A 53 3.61 -7.73 9.27
N GLN A 54 2.79 -8.68 9.72
CA GLN A 54 2.98 -10.09 9.43
C GLN A 54 2.19 -10.48 8.19
N ASN A 55 2.69 -11.50 7.48
CA ASN A 55 1.91 -12.14 6.43
C ASN A 55 0.55 -12.59 6.97
N GLU A 56 -0.43 -12.64 6.06
CA GLU A 56 -1.79 -13.07 6.33
C GLU A 56 -2.64 -12.10 7.14
N GLN A 57 -2.12 -10.94 7.54
CA GLN A 57 -2.90 -9.88 8.18
C GLN A 57 -3.82 -9.18 7.17
N TYR A 58 -5.04 -8.88 7.62
CA TYR A 58 -5.96 -8.01 6.88
C TYR A 58 -5.61 -6.56 7.17
N VAL A 59 -5.67 -5.72 6.14
CA VAL A 59 -5.36 -4.30 6.22
C VAL A 59 -6.37 -3.47 5.45
N ALA A 60 -6.60 -2.26 5.95
CA ALA A 60 -7.21 -1.17 5.20
C ALA A 60 -6.07 -0.33 4.61
N CYS A 61 -6.12 -0.08 3.30
CA CYS A 61 -5.08 0.65 2.59
C CYS A 61 -5.64 1.51 1.45
N THR A 62 -4.86 2.48 0.98
CA THR A 62 -5.23 3.35 -0.13
C THR A 62 -4.59 2.88 -1.44
N TYR A 63 -5.37 2.95 -2.51
CA TYR A 63 -4.89 2.74 -3.86
C TYR A 63 -5.58 3.73 -4.81
N GLY A 64 -4.82 4.71 -5.28
CA GLY A 64 -5.38 5.84 -6.02
C GLY A 64 -6.20 6.74 -5.10
N ILE A 65 -7.43 7.09 -5.51
CA ILE A 65 -8.37 7.90 -4.73
C ILE A 65 -9.23 7.07 -3.76
N ASN A 66 -9.20 5.75 -3.89
CA ASN A 66 -10.07 4.83 -3.14
C ASN A 66 -9.30 4.14 -2.02
N TRP A 67 -10.02 3.82 -0.93
CA TRP A 67 -9.53 2.91 0.10
C TRP A 67 -10.09 1.51 -0.15
N TRP A 68 -9.34 0.51 0.30
CA TRP A 68 -9.61 -0.90 0.04
C TRP A 68 -9.30 -1.74 1.28
N ILE A 69 -9.99 -2.87 1.40
CA ILE A 69 -9.64 -3.94 2.33
C ILE A 69 -8.89 -5.01 1.56
N GLY A 70 -7.78 -5.47 2.11
CA GLY A 70 -7.00 -6.55 1.51
C GLY A 70 -6.22 -7.33 2.54
N LYS A 71 -5.51 -8.36 2.07
CA LYS A 71 -4.66 -9.22 2.87
C LYS A 71 -3.22 -9.10 2.41
N ILE A 72 -2.30 -8.96 3.36
CA ILE A 72 -0.87 -8.98 3.08
C ILE A 72 -0.48 -10.42 2.72
N VAL A 73 0.02 -10.61 1.50
CA VAL A 73 0.50 -11.91 1.04
C VAL A 73 2.02 -11.98 0.94
N GLU A 74 2.70 -10.83 0.86
CA GLU A 74 4.15 -10.73 0.70
C GLU A 74 4.66 -9.37 1.17
N CYS A 75 5.88 -9.30 1.69
CA CYS A 75 6.59 -8.05 1.99
C CYS A 75 8.04 -8.12 1.46
N ASN A 76 8.61 -6.99 1.06
CA ASN A 76 9.99 -6.92 0.59
C ASN A 76 10.91 -6.09 1.52
N GLU A 77 12.21 -6.08 1.24
CA GLU A 77 13.25 -5.32 1.99
C GLU A 77 13.11 -3.79 1.88
N TYR A 78 12.29 -3.31 0.93
CA TYR A 78 12.01 -1.90 0.67
C TYR A 78 10.77 -1.39 1.40
N ASN A 79 10.17 -2.19 2.30
CA ASN A 79 8.91 -1.90 2.99
C ASN A 79 7.72 -1.72 2.03
N ASP A 80 7.74 -2.39 0.88
CA ASP A 80 6.54 -2.57 0.07
C ASP A 80 5.82 -3.85 0.49
N TYR A 81 4.50 -3.84 0.40
CA TYR A 81 3.62 -4.95 0.73
C TYR A 81 2.78 -5.31 -0.49
N LYS A 82 2.75 -6.60 -0.81
CA LYS A 82 1.85 -7.15 -1.80
C LYS A 82 0.51 -7.40 -1.11
N ILE A 83 -0.49 -6.64 -1.51
CA ILE A 83 -1.85 -6.73 -1.00
C ILE A 83 -2.69 -7.44 -2.03
N MET A 84 -3.35 -8.51 -1.61
CA MET A 84 -4.47 -9.10 -2.34
C MET A 84 -5.73 -8.33 -1.93
N PHE A 85 -6.45 -7.72 -2.88
CA PHE A 85 -7.59 -6.86 -2.61
C PHE A 85 -8.92 -7.62 -2.60
N MET A 86 -9.78 -7.31 -1.64
CA MET A 86 -11.16 -7.74 -1.62
C MET A 86 -12.04 -6.67 -2.28
N HIS A 87 -13.06 -7.11 -3.01
CA HIS A 87 -13.99 -6.22 -3.69
C HIS A 87 -15.36 -6.25 -3.01
N PRO A 88 -16.00 -5.09 -2.79
CA PRO A 88 -17.35 -5.04 -2.27
C PRO A 88 -18.34 -5.61 -3.28
N HIS A 89 -19.36 -6.34 -2.81
CA HIS A 89 -20.44 -6.83 -3.66
C HIS A 89 -21.50 -5.73 -3.87
N GLY A 90 -21.17 -4.70 -4.65
CA GLY A 90 -22.04 -3.55 -4.88
C GLY A 90 -22.26 -2.72 -3.60
N GLN A 91 -23.52 -2.49 -3.22
CA GLN A 91 -23.87 -1.76 -1.98
C GLN A 91 -23.81 -2.65 -0.72
N SER A 92 -23.49 -3.94 -0.86
CA SER A 92 -23.38 -4.85 0.28
C SER A 92 -22.16 -4.53 1.15
N ALA A 93 -22.29 -4.73 2.46
CA ALA A 93 -21.17 -4.69 3.41
C ALA A 93 -20.23 -5.92 3.29
N SER A 94 -20.54 -6.86 2.39
CA SER A 94 -19.72 -8.05 2.16
C SER A 94 -18.62 -7.79 1.13
N TYR A 95 -17.43 -8.30 1.45
CA TYR A 95 -16.24 -8.25 0.61
C TYR A 95 -15.87 -9.65 0.13
N THR A 96 -15.51 -9.79 -1.14
CA THR A 96 -15.14 -11.08 -1.74
C THR A 96 -13.80 -11.00 -2.45
N TRP A 97 -13.14 -12.16 -2.54
CA TRP A 97 -11.94 -12.32 -3.36
C TRP A 97 -12.34 -12.47 -4.82
N LEU A 98 -11.78 -11.64 -5.71
CA LEU A 98 -11.95 -11.84 -7.15
C LEU A 98 -11.11 -13.01 -7.65
N LYS A 99 -11.54 -13.59 -8.77
CA LYS A 99 -10.78 -14.55 -9.57
C LYS A 99 -10.66 -14.01 -11.00
N PRO A 100 -9.44 -13.80 -11.54
CA PRO A 100 -8.15 -13.98 -10.88
C PRO A 100 -7.98 -13.00 -9.70
N PHE A 101 -7.13 -13.38 -8.74
CA PHE A 101 -6.87 -12.53 -7.57
C PHE A 101 -6.28 -11.20 -8.02
N ASP A 102 -6.90 -10.10 -7.58
CA ASP A 102 -6.35 -8.77 -7.74
C ASP A 102 -5.31 -8.53 -6.65
N ALA A 103 -4.03 -8.50 -7.03
CA ALA A 103 -2.94 -8.29 -6.11
C ALA A 103 -1.97 -7.22 -6.63
N CYS A 104 -1.64 -6.24 -5.79
CA CYS A 104 -0.71 -5.18 -6.13
C CYS A 104 0.29 -4.91 -5.01
N TRP A 105 1.50 -4.49 -5.39
CA TRP A 105 2.47 -3.96 -4.45
C TRP A 105 2.14 -2.50 -4.13
N ILE A 106 1.98 -2.19 -2.84
CA ILE A 106 1.83 -0.82 -2.35
C ILE A 106 2.92 -0.54 -1.31
N PRO A 107 3.36 0.72 -1.19
CA PRO A 107 4.32 1.09 -0.18
C PRO A 107 3.65 1.12 1.21
N TYR A 108 4.45 0.94 2.28
CA TYR A 108 4.01 0.98 3.68
C TYR A 108 3.07 2.16 3.99
N GLU A 109 3.38 3.32 3.44
CA GLU A 109 2.69 4.59 3.64
C GLU A 109 1.22 4.56 3.20
N HIS A 110 0.86 3.61 2.32
CA HIS A 110 -0.52 3.41 1.89
C HIS A 110 -1.33 2.51 2.82
N ILE A 111 -0.68 1.81 3.77
CA ILE A 111 -1.38 0.98 4.76
C ILE A 111 -1.85 1.88 5.90
N MET A 112 -3.16 1.99 6.06
CA MET A 112 -3.78 2.87 7.06
C MET A 112 -3.92 2.16 8.41
N LYS A 113 -4.35 0.89 8.40
CA LYS A 113 -4.63 0.14 9.63
C LYS A 113 -4.68 -1.37 9.40
N ILE A 114 -4.30 -2.14 10.44
CA ILE A 114 -4.61 -3.57 10.53
C ILE A 114 -6.10 -3.73 10.86
N VAL A 115 -6.79 -4.58 10.10
CA VAL A 115 -8.17 -4.95 10.34
C VAL A 115 -8.16 -6.28 11.10
N SER A 116 -8.68 -6.29 12.32
CA SER A 116 -8.93 -7.53 13.04
C SER A 116 -10.10 -8.26 12.40
N ALA A 117 -9.91 -9.51 12.00
CA ALA A 117 -11.03 -10.38 11.70
C ALA A 117 -11.73 -10.71 13.02
N SER A 118 -13.03 -10.43 13.13
CA SER A 118 -13.84 -11.01 14.20
C SER A 118 -13.83 -12.52 14.04
N SER A 119 -13.45 -13.27 15.07
CA SER A 119 -13.67 -14.72 15.08
C SER A 119 -15.16 -14.96 14.85
N THR A 120 -15.52 -15.59 13.74
CA THR A 120 -16.89 -16.03 13.51
C THR A 120 -17.25 -17.01 14.62
N GLN A 121 -18.17 -16.63 15.52
CA GLN A 121 -18.88 -17.66 16.28
C GLN A 121 -19.85 -18.28 15.28
N GLU A 122 -19.59 -19.53 14.90
CA GLU A 122 -20.54 -20.33 14.14
C GLU A 122 -21.75 -20.59 15.05
N GLU A 123 -22.78 -19.75 14.95
CA GLU A 123 -24.08 -20.09 15.50
C GLU A 123 -24.69 -21.19 14.62
N HIS A 124 -24.42 -22.44 15.00
CA HIS A 124 -25.20 -23.59 14.59
C HIS A 124 -26.64 -23.40 15.09
N ILE A 125 -27.52 -22.96 14.19
CA ILE A 125 -28.97 -23.08 14.38
C ILE A 125 -29.29 -24.58 14.32
N LYS A 126 -29.71 -25.14 15.45
CA LYS A 126 -30.28 -26.49 15.57
C LYS A 126 -31.71 -26.54 15.07
#